data_AF-A0A1Z9BN85-F1
#
_entry.id   AF-A0A1Z9BN85-F1
#
_cell.length_a   1.000
_cell.length_b   1.000
_cell.length_c   1.000
_cell.angle_alpha   90.00
_cell.angle_beta   90.00
_cell.angle_gamma   90.00
#
_symmetry.space_group_name_H-M   'P 1'
#
loop_
_entity.id
_entity.type
_entity.pdbx_description
1 polymer ?
#
loop_
_entity_poly.entity_id
_entity_poly.type
_entity_poly.pdbx_seq_one_letter_code
_entity_poly.pdbx_strand_id
1 'polypeptide(L)' 'MIYPHSNETQTRWDRGDFKVQLNQPNNSRPIGFCDGSAADESQLLERAESEGAEDARIEKRKLKSGRESWTLYGVS' A
#
# COMPACT_ATOMS: atom_id res chain seq x y z
N MET A 1 5.02 -4.67 -8.27
CA MET A 1 5.19 -3.27 -8.71
C MET A 1 4.11 -2.41 -8.07
N ILE A 2 4.46 -1.26 -7.48
CA ILE A 2 3.49 -0.38 -6.79
C ILE A 2 2.81 0.53 -7.81
N TYR A 3 1.48 0.43 -7.88
CA TYR A 3 0.65 1.29 -8.71
C TYR A 3 0.08 2.43 -7.86
N PRO A 4 0.27 3.71 -8.25
CA PRO A 4 -0.29 4.84 -7.52
C PRO A 4 -1.82 4.82 -7.59
N HIS A 5 -2.49 5.38 -6.59
CA HIS A 5 -3.95 5.43 -6.57
C HIS A 5 -4.50 6.24 -7.75
N SER A 6 -5.26 5.59 -8.61
CA SER A 6 -5.96 6.17 -9.75
C SER A 6 -7.27 5.41 -9.98
N ASN A 7 -8.18 5.99 -10.78
CA ASN A 7 -9.47 5.34 -11.07
C ASN A 7 -9.26 3.95 -11.69
N GLU A 8 -8.29 3.80 -12.59
CA GLU A 8 -7.97 2.51 -13.21
C GLU A 8 -7.51 1.47 -12.19
N THR A 9 -6.60 1.83 -11.29
CA THR A 9 -6.05 0.90 -10.30
C THR A 9 -7.09 0.55 -9.24
N GLN A 10 -7.96 1.49 -8.89
CA GLN A 10 -9.11 1.27 -8.00
C GLN A 10 -10.10 0.28 -8.63
N THR A 11 -10.39 0.41 -9.93
CA THR A 11 -11.23 -0.55 -10.66
C THR A 11 -10.58 -1.94 -10.71
N ARG A 12 -9.27 -2.03 -10.92
CA ARG A 12 -8.52 -3.30 -10.87
C ARG A 12 -8.57 -3.95 -9.49
N TRP A 13 -8.43 -3.15 -8.43
CA TRP A 13 -8.61 -3.62 -7.06
C TRP A 13 -10.04 -4.15 -6.84
N ASP A 14 -11.05 -3.41 -7.26
CA ASP A 14 -12.46 -3.84 -7.15
C ASP A 14 -12.69 -5.19 -7.85
N ARG A 15 -12.15 -5.34 -9.07
CA ARG A 15 -12.15 -6.59 -9.86
C ARG A 15 -11.33 -7.73 -9.25
N GLY A 16 -10.38 -7.43 -8.36
CA GLY A 16 -9.52 -8.41 -7.71
C GLY A 16 -8.21 -8.73 -8.44
N ASP A 17 -7.80 -7.89 -9.38
CA ASP A 17 -6.48 -7.95 -10.01
C ASP A 17 -5.34 -7.64 -9.03
N PHE A 18 -5.62 -6.87 -7.97
CA PHE A 18 -4.65 -6.52 -6.93
C PHE A 18 -4.95 -7.25 -5.63
N LYS A 19 -3.88 -7.77 -5.01
CA LYS A 19 -3.96 -8.49 -3.73
C LYS A 19 -3.72 -7.59 -2.54
N VAL A 20 -2.99 -6.48 -2.70
CA VAL A 20 -2.65 -5.58 -1.60
C VAL A 20 -3.10 -4.14 -1.87
N GLN A 21 -3.74 -3.53 -0.88
CA GLN A 21 -4.06 -2.10 -0.85
C GLN A 21 -3.11 -1.37 0.10
N LEU A 22 -2.52 -0.28 -0.37
CA LEU A 22 -1.59 0.55 0.40
C LEU A 22 -2.35 1.74 1.01
N ASN A 23 -2.29 1.89 2.32
CA ASN A 23 -2.96 2.93 3.08
C ASN A 23 -1.98 3.75 3.90
N GLN A 24 -2.40 4.95 4.33
CA GLN A 24 -1.71 5.77 5.31
C GLN A 24 -2.64 6.05 6.49
N PRO A 25 -2.12 6.14 7.73
CA PRO A 25 -2.95 6.41 8.91
C PRO A 25 -3.60 7.80 8.88
N ASN A 26 -2.96 8.77 8.21
CA ASN A 26 -3.44 10.15 8.10
C ASN A 26 -4.29 10.40 6.84
N ASN A 27 -4.54 9.37 6.03
CA ASN A 27 -5.25 9.53 4.76
C ASN A 27 -6.39 8.52 4.65
N SER A 28 -7.61 9.02 4.48
CA SER A 28 -8.79 8.17 4.28
C SER A 28 -8.77 7.45 2.92
N ARG A 29 -7.91 7.88 1.99
CA ARG A 29 -7.75 7.27 0.67
C ARG A 29 -6.47 6.42 0.61
N PRO A 30 -6.52 5.25 -0.05
CA PRO A 30 -5.32 4.48 -0.31
C PRO A 30 -4.35 5.28 -1.19
N ILE A 31 -3.06 5.14 -0.92
CA ILE A 31 -2.00 5.78 -1.71
C ILE A 31 -1.70 4.99 -3.00
N GLY A 32 -2.07 3.71 -3.03
CA GLY A 32 -1.83 2.84 -4.17
C GLY A 32 -2.22 1.39 -3.91
N PHE A 33 -1.86 0.54 -4.87
CA PHE A 33 -2.14 -0.89 -4.86
C PHE A 33 -0.93 -1.67 -5.38
N CYS A 34 -0.76 -2.90 -4.92
CA CYS A 34 0.26 -3.80 -5.43
C CYS A 34 -0.19 -5.27 -5.37
N ASP A 35 0.64 -6.16 -5.93
CA ASP A 35 0.35 -7.61 -5.92
C ASP A 35 0.77 -8.29 -4.61
N GLY A 36 1.46 -7.59 -3.72
CA GLY A 36 1.98 -8.15 -2.46
C GLY A 36 3.26 -8.94 -2.61
N SER A 37 4.06 -8.66 -3.64
CA SER A 37 5.38 -9.25 -3.80
C SER A 37 6.38 -8.64 -2.80
N ALA A 38 7.42 -9.39 -2.43
CA ALA A 38 8.48 -8.87 -1.56
C ALA A 38 9.16 -7.61 -2.13
N ALA A 39 9.28 -7.49 -3.46
CA ALA A 39 9.82 -6.31 -4.12
C ALA A 39 8.90 -5.06 -4.00
N ASP A 40 7.60 -5.25 -3.78
CA ASP A 40 6.68 -4.15 -3.50
C ASP A 40 6.88 -3.60 -2.10
N GLU A 41 7.12 -4.48 -1.14
CA GLU A 41 7.37 -4.10 0.24
C GLU A 41 8.63 -3.26 0.38
N SER A 42 9.74 -3.71 -0.21
CA SER A 42 11.00 -2.96 -0.19
C SER A 42 10.86 -1.59 -0.84
N GLN A 43 10.17 -1.48 -1.99
CA GLN A 43 9.92 -0.19 -2.62
C GLN A 43 9.00 0.71 -1.78
N LEU A 44 8.06 0.14 -1.03
CA LEU A 44 7.16 0.91 -0.18
C LEU A 44 7.92 1.52 1.00
N LEU A 45 8.78 0.72 1.64
CA LEU A 45 9.69 1.18 2.69
C LEU A 45 10.63 2.26 2.17
N GLU A 46 11.30 2.01 1.04
CA GLU A 46 12.23 2.98 0.45
C GLU A 46 11.54 4.31 0.10
N ARG A 47 10.29 4.26 -0.40
CA ARG A 47 9.50 5.47 -0.62
C ARG A 47 9.15 6.19 0.67
N ALA A 48 8.79 5.46 1.72
CA ALA A 48 8.47 6.04 3.01
C ALA A 48 9.68 6.74 3.63
N GLU A 49 10.83 6.07 3.61
CA GLU A 49 12.11 6.61 4.08
C GLU A 49 12.49 7.86 3.27
N SER A 50 12.32 7.82 1.93
CA SER A 50 12.62 8.95 1.05
C SER A 50 11.69 10.15 1.24
N GLU A 51 10.47 9.95 1.76
CA GLU A 51 9.53 11.04 2.11
C GLU A 51 9.84 11.65 3.48
N GLY A 52 10.91 11.21 4.17
CA GLY A 52 11.32 11.74 5.46
C GLY A 52 10.65 11.08 6.66
N ALA A 53 10.07 9.88 6.48
CA ALA A 53 9.53 9.10 7.58
C ALA A 53 10.67 8.51 8.44
N GLU A 54 11.03 9.18 9.54
CA GLU A 54 12.09 8.71 10.45
C GLU A 54 11.79 7.34 11.07
N ASP A 55 10.51 6.94 11.13
CA ASP A 55 10.04 5.64 11.67
C ASP A 55 9.04 4.98 10.70
N ALA A 56 9.46 4.85 9.43
CA ALA A 56 8.68 4.16 8.40
C ALA A 56 8.39 2.70 8.81
N ARG A 57 7.13 2.38 9.10
CA ARG A 57 6.70 1.00 9.41
C ARG A 57 5.47 0.60 8.61
N ILE A 58 5.44 -0.64 8.14
CA ILE A 58 4.32 -1.20 7.37
C ILE A 58 3.53 -2.18 8.24
N GLU A 59 2.32 -1.82 8.63
CA GLU A 59 1.37 -2.76 9.25
C GLU A 59 0.66 -3.55 8.15
N LYS A 60 0.93 -4.85 8.06
CA LYS A 60 0.25 -5.74 7.12
C LYS A 60 -0.93 -6.41 7.80
N ARG A 61 -2.12 -6.18 7.27
CA ARG A 61 -3.37 -6.79 7.74
C ARG A 61 -3.97 -7.67 6.65
N LYS A 62 -4.18 -8.95 6.93
CA LYS A 62 -4.92 -9.85 6.03
C LYS A 62 -6.42 -9.63 6.19
N LEU A 63 -7.11 -9.41 5.08
CA LEU A 63 -8.56 -9.27 4.99
C LEU A 63 -9.23 -10.63 4.80
N LYS A 64 -10.51 -10.73 5.18
CA LYS A 64 -11.32 -11.95 5.01
C LYS A 64 -11.47 -12.39 3.55
N SER A 65 -11.32 -11.46 2.60
CA SER A 65 -11.39 -11.73 1.16
C SER A 65 -10.12 -12.38 0.60
N GLY A 66 -9.11 -12.69 1.43
CA GLY A 66 -7.81 -13.23 0.99
C GLY A 66 -6.83 -12.18 0.47
N ARG A 67 -7.25 -10.90 0.49
CA ARG A 67 -6.42 -9.74 0.16
C ARG A 67 -5.73 -9.18 1.39
N GLU A 68 -4.77 -8.30 1.22
CA GLU A 68 -4.03 -7.65 2.30
C GLU A 68 -4.18 -6.13 2.25
N SER A 69 -4.08 -5.49 3.40
CA SER A 69 -4.04 -4.04 3.55
C SER A 69 -2.78 -3.70 4.27
N TRP A 70 -1.92 -2.91 3.64
CA TRP A 70 -0.64 -2.49 4.18
C TRP A 70 -0.76 -1.02 4.55
N THR A 71 -0.70 -0.72 5.83
CA THR A 71 -0.77 0.65 6.34
C THR A 71 0.63 1.13 6.63
N LEU A 72 1.08 2.14 5.90
CA LEU A 72 2.39 2.77 6.07
C LEU A 72 2.30 3.89 7.11
N TYR A 73 2.95 3.71 8.26
CA TYR A 73 3.09 4.73 9.30
C TYR A 73 4.46 5.41 9.18
N GLY A 74 4.58 6.64 9.70
CA GLY A 74 5.82 7.42 9.71
C GLY A 74 5.85 8.55 8.70
N VAL A 75 4.98 8.52 7.69
CA VAL A 75 4.76 9.63 6.74
C VAL A 75 3.88 10.69 7.41
N SER A 76 4.48 11.84 7.74
CA SER A 76 3.85 12.98 8.42
C SER A 76 3.85 14.24 7.56
#